data_AF-A0A817T852-F1
#
_entry.id   AF-A0A817T852-F1
#
_cell.length_a   1.000
_cell.length_b   1.000
_cell.length_c   1.000
_cell.angle_alpha   90.00
_cell.angle_beta   90.00
_cell.angle_gamma   90.00
#
_symmetry.space_group_name_H-M   'P 1'
#
loop_
_entity.id
_entity.type
_entity.pdbx_description
1 polymer ?
#
loop_
_entity_poly.entity_id
_entity_poly.type
_entity_poly.pdbx_seq_one_letter_code
_entity_poly.pdbx_strand_id
1 'polypeptide(L)'
;MKRIEDMTRVNNTPCIQFHRQTEFNLSSVIINNGTGCSATVGRNLGLNKMTLMHTSNVSCMKIGTIQHELLHILGFYHEQSRPDRDLYVLIQWENIEKNGIKNFEKYNQAVVNDLQTPYDYGSIMHYPQEAFGINGSLTLIPIKNINVIIGQRNNLSLIDIIEIQRYYECIPFGLKTTTPFNSSATRYYQYLFIWLLLIYLSINL
;
A
#
# COMPACT_ATOMS: atom_id res chain seq x y z
N MET A 1 -1.66 9.92 -10.30
CA MET A 1 -3.13 10.11 -10.24
C MET A 1 -3.84 9.11 -11.15
N LYS A 2 -3.75 9.18 -12.49
CA LYS A 2 -4.45 8.25 -13.41
C LYS A 2 -4.33 6.76 -13.07
N ARG A 3 -3.13 6.30 -12.70
CA ARG A 3 -2.92 4.91 -12.29
C ARG A 3 -3.86 4.46 -11.15
N ILE A 4 -4.09 5.27 -10.13
CA ILE A 4 -5.01 4.91 -9.03
C ILE A 4 -6.46 4.95 -9.53
N GLU A 5 -6.84 5.98 -10.29
CA GLU A 5 -8.18 6.09 -10.87
C GLU A 5 -8.54 4.84 -11.69
N ASP A 6 -7.59 4.36 -12.50
CA ASP A 6 -7.78 3.17 -13.34
C ASP A 6 -7.80 1.88 -12.52
N MET A 7 -6.89 1.72 -11.55
CA MET A 7 -6.82 0.53 -10.70
C MET A 7 -8.04 0.35 -9.80
N THR A 8 -8.72 1.45 -9.44
CA THR A 8 -9.85 1.44 -8.50
C THR A 8 -11.21 1.40 -9.18
N ARG A 9 -11.28 1.32 -10.52
CA ARG A 9 -12.55 1.20 -11.25
C ARG A 9 -13.38 0.00 -10.79
N VAL A 10 -14.70 0.17 -10.80
CA VAL A 10 -15.68 -0.88 -10.57
C VAL A 10 -16.63 -0.89 -11.76
N ASN A 11 -16.72 -2.01 -12.48
CA ASN A 11 -17.57 -2.13 -13.68
C ASN A 11 -17.34 -0.99 -14.70
N ASN A 12 -16.06 -0.66 -14.96
CA ASN A 12 -15.62 0.47 -15.80
C ASN A 12 -15.97 1.88 -15.31
N THR A 13 -16.63 2.02 -14.16
CA THR A 13 -16.89 3.30 -13.51
C THR A 13 -15.73 3.66 -12.60
N PRO A 14 -15.14 4.88 -12.71
CA PRO A 14 -14.13 5.35 -11.77
C PRO A 14 -14.67 5.41 -10.35
N CYS A 15 -13.96 4.79 -9.40
CA CYS A 15 -14.30 4.90 -7.97
C CYS A 15 -13.79 6.22 -7.38
N ILE A 16 -12.56 6.60 -7.72
CA ILE A 16 -11.99 7.90 -7.39
C ILE A 16 -11.56 8.63 -8.66
N GLN A 17 -11.61 9.96 -8.63
CA GLN A 17 -11.16 10.83 -9.72
C GLN A 17 -10.45 12.05 -9.16
N PHE A 18 -9.28 12.37 -9.71
CA PHE A 18 -8.57 13.60 -9.40
C PHE A 18 -8.83 14.63 -10.50
N HIS A 19 -9.33 15.78 -10.09
CA HIS A 19 -9.60 16.91 -10.97
C HIS A 19 -8.68 18.08 -10.62
N ARG A 20 -8.32 18.89 -11.62
CA ARG A 20 -7.64 20.16 -11.38
C ARG A 20 -8.55 21.07 -10.57
N GLN A 21 -8.00 21.76 -9.56
CA GLN A 21 -8.76 22.71 -8.76
C GLN A 21 -9.35 23.82 -9.64
N THR A 22 -10.60 24.17 -9.37
CA THR A 22 -11.29 25.35 -9.90
C THR A 22 -11.76 26.24 -8.75
N GLU A 23 -12.24 27.45 -9.06
CA GLU A 23 -12.80 28.39 -8.07
C GLU A 23 -14.01 27.82 -7.31
N PHE A 24 -14.66 26.78 -7.83
CA PHE A 24 -15.85 26.15 -7.24
C PHE A 24 -15.53 24.99 -6.28
N ASN A 25 -14.27 24.56 -6.18
CA ASN A 25 -13.87 23.45 -5.31
C ASN A 25 -13.32 23.97 -3.98
N LEU A 26 -14.11 23.84 -2.91
CA LEU A 26 -13.76 24.25 -1.54
C LEU A 26 -12.62 23.45 -0.88
N SER A 27 -12.11 22.40 -1.53
CA SER A 27 -11.02 21.58 -0.99
C SER A 27 -10.15 21.07 -2.14
N SER A 28 -8.84 21.29 -2.04
CA SER A 28 -7.84 20.83 -3.00
C SER A 28 -6.61 20.30 -2.27
N VAL A 29 -5.78 19.56 -2.99
CA VAL A 29 -4.49 19.07 -2.48
C VAL A 29 -3.40 19.99 -3.02
N ILE A 30 -2.69 20.65 -2.12
CA ILE A 30 -1.55 21.50 -2.48
C ILE A 30 -0.29 20.63 -2.54
N ILE A 31 0.25 20.44 -3.74
CA ILE A 31 1.45 19.64 -3.97
C ILE A 31 2.65 20.57 -4.06
N ASN A 32 3.64 20.38 -3.18
CA ASN A 32 4.83 21.22 -3.11
C ASN A 32 6.13 20.39 -3.09
N ASN A 33 7.22 20.98 -3.58
CA ASN A 33 8.56 20.48 -3.30
C ASN A 33 8.97 20.89 -1.87
N GLY A 34 9.57 19.98 -1.12
CA GLY A 34 9.98 20.22 0.26
C GLY A 34 10.89 19.11 0.79
N THR A 35 10.97 18.95 2.11
CA THR A 35 11.81 17.92 2.74
C THR A 35 11.00 16.65 2.97
N GLY A 36 11.53 15.51 2.52
CA GLY A 36 10.89 14.20 2.63
C GLY A 36 9.68 14.00 1.70
N CYS A 37 9.04 12.84 1.85
CA CYS A 37 7.77 12.50 1.22
C CYS A 37 6.71 12.44 2.34
N SER A 38 5.65 13.23 2.24
CA SER A 38 4.58 13.23 3.25
C SER A 38 3.29 13.82 2.71
N ALA A 39 2.16 13.44 3.30
CA ALA A 39 0.87 14.03 3.03
C ALA A 39 -0.01 14.08 4.30
N THR A 40 -0.92 15.05 4.34
CA THR A 40 -2.01 15.07 5.33
C THR A 40 -2.93 13.87 5.13
N VAL A 41 -3.47 13.30 6.22
CA VAL A 41 -4.43 12.20 6.12
C VAL A 41 -5.87 12.70 6.02
N GLY A 42 -6.62 12.22 5.04
CA GLY A 42 -8.05 12.51 4.84
C GLY A 42 -8.35 13.92 4.37
N ARG A 43 -9.62 14.28 4.18
CA ARG A 43 -10.05 15.60 3.67
C ARG A 43 -10.00 16.67 4.77
N ASN A 44 -9.16 17.69 4.58
CA ASN A 44 -9.04 18.85 5.44
C ASN A 44 -9.33 20.12 4.62
N LEU A 45 -10.36 20.89 4.98
CA LEU A 45 -10.88 22.04 4.22
C LEU A 45 -9.78 23.10 3.93
N GLY A 46 -9.15 23.00 2.77
CA GLY A 46 -8.07 23.92 2.33
C GLY A 46 -6.69 23.67 2.94
N LEU A 47 -6.54 22.62 3.77
CA LEU A 47 -5.29 22.31 4.48
C LEU A 47 -4.60 21.04 3.98
N ASN A 48 -5.18 20.36 2.99
CA ASN A 48 -4.57 19.18 2.42
C ASN A 48 -3.26 19.52 1.70
N LYS A 49 -2.16 19.05 2.25
CA LYS A 49 -0.81 19.27 1.71
C LYS A 49 -0.15 17.93 1.42
N MET A 50 0.51 17.87 0.28
CA MET A 50 1.37 16.78 -0.15
C MET A 50 2.75 17.36 -0.47
N THR A 51 3.78 16.85 0.20
CA THR A 51 5.17 17.27 0.03
C THR A 51 5.93 16.16 -0.69
N LEU A 52 6.56 16.50 -1.82
CA LEU A 52 7.37 15.59 -2.62
C LEU A 52 8.76 16.18 -2.79
N MET A 53 9.72 15.73 -1.98
CA MET A 53 11.11 16.10 -2.15
C MET A 53 11.64 15.68 -3.53
N HIS A 54 12.27 16.62 -4.21
CA HIS A 54 12.98 16.36 -5.46
C HIS A 54 14.30 17.12 -5.48
N THR A 55 15.39 16.41 -5.23
CA THR A 55 16.77 16.91 -5.30
C THR A 55 17.62 15.99 -6.19
N SER A 56 18.89 16.35 -6.41
CA SER A 56 19.84 15.52 -7.16
C SER A 56 20.12 14.16 -6.52
N ASN A 57 19.96 14.05 -5.20
CA ASN A 57 20.34 12.86 -4.43
C ASN A 57 19.13 12.03 -3.98
N VAL A 58 17.98 12.68 -3.74
CA VAL A 58 16.78 12.03 -3.19
C VAL A 58 15.55 12.54 -3.94
N SER A 59 14.67 11.62 -4.32
CA SER A 59 13.47 11.95 -5.08
C SER A 59 12.27 11.10 -4.67
N CYS A 60 11.19 11.78 -4.28
CA CYS A 60 9.85 11.22 -4.08
C CYS A 60 9.06 11.07 -5.39
N MET A 61 9.64 11.49 -6.54
CA MET A 61 8.98 11.45 -7.85
C MET A 61 8.96 10.05 -8.47
N LYS A 62 8.68 9.04 -7.64
CA LYS A 62 8.47 7.64 -8.04
C LYS A 62 6.99 7.34 -7.99
N ILE A 63 6.49 6.56 -8.96
CA ILE A 63 5.05 6.29 -9.08
C ILE A 63 4.46 5.72 -7.77
N GLY A 64 5.09 4.70 -7.17
CA GLY A 64 4.57 4.12 -5.94
C GLY A 64 4.67 5.05 -4.72
N THR A 65 5.70 5.88 -4.62
CA THR A 65 5.76 6.92 -3.56
C THR A 65 4.63 7.92 -3.72
N ILE A 66 4.38 8.41 -4.93
CA ILE A 66 3.25 9.31 -5.19
C ILE A 66 1.92 8.61 -4.88
N GLN A 67 1.78 7.32 -5.19
CA GLN A 67 0.58 6.56 -4.83
C GLN A 67 0.39 6.45 -3.32
N HIS A 68 1.44 6.14 -2.56
CA HIS A 68 1.44 6.10 -1.10
C HIS A 68 0.95 7.42 -0.49
N GLU A 69 1.53 8.55 -0.91
CA GLU A 69 1.11 9.87 -0.42
C GLU A 69 -0.33 10.23 -0.84
N LEU A 70 -0.78 9.80 -2.02
CA LEU A 70 -2.17 9.97 -2.42
C LEU A 70 -3.13 9.12 -1.56
N LEU A 71 -2.74 7.93 -1.11
CA LEU A 71 -3.55 7.13 -0.19
C LEU A 71 -3.70 7.82 1.16
N HIS A 72 -2.66 8.47 1.68
CA HIS A 72 -2.81 9.34 2.84
C HIS A 72 -3.87 10.42 2.61
N ILE A 73 -3.80 11.17 1.50
CA ILE A 73 -4.83 12.17 1.15
C ILE A 73 -6.24 11.56 1.11
N LEU A 74 -6.37 10.33 0.61
CA LEU A 74 -7.65 9.60 0.54
C LEU A 74 -8.14 9.11 1.92
N GLY A 75 -7.33 9.21 2.97
CA GLY A 75 -7.72 8.88 4.35
C GLY A 75 -7.05 7.65 4.95
N PHE A 76 -6.10 7.03 4.25
CA PHE A 76 -5.46 5.80 4.69
C PHE A 76 -4.23 6.09 5.55
N TYR A 77 -4.16 5.45 6.72
CA TYR A 77 -2.99 5.45 7.58
C TYR A 77 -2.02 4.32 7.16
N HIS A 78 -0.86 4.26 7.80
CA HIS A 78 0.07 3.16 7.56
C HIS A 78 -0.48 1.83 8.08
N GLU A 79 -0.21 0.75 7.34
CA GLU A 79 -0.74 -0.58 7.62
C GLU A 79 -0.26 -1.10 9.00
N GLN A 80 0.99 -0.82 9.37
CA GLN A 80 1.53 -1.22 10.68
C GLN A 80 0.96 -0.45 11.89
N SER A 81 0.13 0.57 11.64
CA SER A 81 -0.58 1.33 12.67
C SER A 81 -1.99 0.80 12.92
N ARG A 82 -2.42 -0.26 12.22
CA ARG A 82 -3.71 -0.91 12.46
C ARG A 82 -3.86 -1.39 13.91
N PRO A 83 -5.08 -1.37 14.48
CA PRO A 83 -5.33 -1.84 15.85
C PRO A 83 -4.91 -3.31 16.09
N ASP A 84 -5.08 -4.15 15.06
CA ASP A 84 -4.83 -5.60 15.07
C ASP A 84 -3.40 -6.01 14.68
N ARG A 85 -2.52 -5.04 14.37
CA ARG A 85 -1.18 -5.30 13.79
C ARG A 85 -0.29 -6.23 14.62
N ASP A 86 -0.42 -6.24 15.95
CA ASP A 86 0.39 -7.09 16.85
C ASP A 86 0.13 -8.59 16.64
N LEU A 87 -0.94 -8.96 15.93
CA LEU A 87 -1.19 -10.34 15.50
C LEU A 87 -0.36 -10.76 14.28
N TYR A 88 0.31 -9.81 13.60
CA TYR A 88 0.94 -10.00 12.29
C TYR A 88 2.39 -9.56 12.27
N VAL A 89 2.74 -8.52 13.03
CA VAL A 89 4.10 -7.97 13.12
C VAL A 89 4.50 -7.72 14.56
N LEU A 90 5.79 -7.93 14.85
CA LEU A 90 6.45 -7.52 16.08
C LEU A 90 7.24 -6.25 15.85
N ILE A 91 7.13 -5.29 16.76
CA ILE A 91 7.94 -4.07 16.78
C ILE A 91 9.13 -4.25 17.71
N GLN A 92 10.34 -4.07 17.19
CA GLN A 92 11.59 -4.05 17.96
C GLN A 92 11.83 -2.61 18.46
N TRP A 93 11.17 -2.24 19.55
CA TRP A 93 11.16 -0.86 20.04
C TRP A 93 12.54 -0.31 20.38
N GLU A 94 13.44 -1.17 20.86
CA GLU A 94 14.83 -0.87 21.17
C GLU A 94 15.67 -0.52 19.94
N ASN A 95 15.25 -0.94 18.75
CA ASN A 95 15.96 -0.70 17.49
C ASN A 95 15.51 0.59 16.80
N ILE A 96 14.48 1.28 17.30
CA ILE A 96 13.90 2.46 16.68
C ILE A 96 14.61 3.73 17.15
N GLU A 97 14.95 4.61 16.22
CA GLU A 97 15.45 5.95 16.52
C GLU A 97 14.43 6.73 17.39
N LYS A 98 14.91 7.49 18.38
CA LYS A 98 14.05 8.16 19.37
C LYS A 98 12.95 9.05 18.76
N ASN A 99 13.24 9.71 17.63
CA ASN A 99 12.30 10.53 16.87
C ASN A 99 11.30 9.72 16.02
N GLY A 100 11.57 8.44 15.77
CA GLY A 100 10.73 7.53 15.00
C GLY A 100 9.68 6.78 15.82
N ILE A 101 9.83 6.68 17.14
CA ILE A 101 8.98 5.84 18.02
C ILE A 101 7.47 6.09 17.80
N LYS A 102 7.05 7.35 17.70
CA LYS A 102 5.63 7.71 17.51
C LYS A 102 5.05 7.19 16.20
N ASN A 103 5.87 6.94 15.17
CA ASN A 103 5.42 6.43 13.88
C ASN A 103 5.02 4.95 13.91
N PHE A 104 5.29 4.25 15.03
CA PHE A 104 4.93 2.85 15.25
C PHE A 104 3.76 2.69 16.23
N GLU A 105 3.23 3.79 16.75
CA GLU A 105 2.02 3.77 17.58
C GLU A 105 0.82 3.29 16.74
N LYS A 106 -0.05 2.52 17.41
CA LYS A 106 -1.29 2.05 16.81
C LYS A 106 -2.37 3.12 16.96
N TYR A 107 -3.26 3.18 15.98
CA TYR A 107 -4.54 3.86 16.14
C TYR A 107 -5.56 2.91 16.75
N ASN A 108 -6.59 3.48 17.40
CA ASN A 108 -7.74 2.71 17.85
C ASN A 108 -8.76 2.53 16.71
N GLN A 109 -9.76 1.68 16.92
CA GLN A 109 -10.79 1.38 15.91
C GLN A 109 -11.68 2.57 15.54
N ALA A 110 -11.72 3.63 16.36
CA ALA A 110 -12.47 4.85 16.05
C ALA A 110 -11.73 5.73 15.03
N VAL A 111 -10.41 5.55 14.88
CA VAL A 111 -9.57 6.30 13.93
C VAL A 111 -9.21 5.46 12.71
N VAL A 112 -8.84 4.19 12.91
CA VAL A 112 -8.52 3.25 11.82
C VAL A 112 -9.50 2.09 11.84
N ASN A 113 -10.29 1.97 10.78
CA ASN A 113 -11.18 0.85 10.52
C ASN A 113 -10.49 -0.10 9.53
N ASP A 114 -10.53 -1.40 9.80
CA ASP A 114 -9.96 -2.42 8.93
C ASP A 114 -10.76 -2.66 7.64
N LEU A 115 -11.92 -2.03 7.48
CA LEU A 115 -12.82 -2.17 6.33
C LEU A 115 -13.13 -3.63 5.99
N GLN A 116 -13.09 -4.51 7.00
CA GLN A 116 -13.24 -5.97 6.89
C GLN A 116 -12.25 -6.60 5.89
N THR A 117 -11.00 -6.11 5.88
CA THR A 117 -9.89 -6.70 5.13
C THR A 117 -8.90 -7.39 6.08
N PRO A 118 -8.22 -8.46 5.60
CA PRO A 118 -7.10 -9.01 6.34
C PRO A 118 -5.92 -8.03 6.32
N TYR A 119 -5.04 -8.13 7.32
CA TYR A 119 -3.79 -7.38 7.35
C TYR A 119 -2.94 -7.67 6.10
N ASP A 120 -2.47 -6.63 5.44
CA ASP A 120 -1.80 -6.72 4.15
C ASP A 120 -0.31 -6.36 4.21
N TYR A 121 0.54 -7.38 4.33
CA TYR A 121 1.99 -7.23 4.23
C TYR A 121 2.46 -6.60 2.90
N GLY A 122 1.67 -6.77 1.83
CA GLY A 122 1.94 -6.24 0.50
C GLY A 122 1.43 -4.81 0.29
N SER A 123 0.75 -4.22 1.26
CA SER A 123 0.17 -2.88 1.14
C SER A 123 1.26 -1.86 0.82
N ILE A 124 0.95 -0.93 -0.08
CA ILE A 124 1.83 0.21 -0.34
C ILE A 124 1.96 1.11 0.90
N MET A 125 1.03 1.01 1.85
CA MET A 125 0.99 1.76 3.11
C MET A 125 1.81 1.10 4.22
N HIS A 126 2.35 -0.10 4.01
CA HIS A 126 3.18 -0.77 5.00
C HIS A 126 4.61 -0.20 5.02
N TYR A 127 5.20 -0.06 6.20
CA TYR A 127 6.63 0.27 6.33
C TYR A 127 7.55 -0.89 5.92
N PRO A 128 8.77 -0.61 5.42
CA PRO A 128 9.83 -1.61 5.30
C PRO A 128 10.34 -2.05 6.68
N GLN A 129 11.07 -3.18 6.74
CA GLN A 129 11.54 -3.76 8.00
C GLN A 129 12.52 -2.85 8.76
N GLU A 130 13.30 -2.04 8.05
CA GLU A 130 14.36 -1.17 8.58
C GLU A 130 13.87 0.27 8.86
N ALA A 131 12.56 0.53 8.75
CA ALA A 131 12.03 1.89 8.91
C ALA A 131 12.45 2.48 10.26
N PHE A 132 13.06 3.68 10.24
CA PHE A 132 13.57 4.38 11.43
C PHE A 132 14.51 3.53 12.31
N GLY A 133 15.20 2.55 11.72
CA GLY A 133 16.12 1.68 12.43
C GLY A 133 17.45 2.35 12.73
N ILE A 134 17.91 2.23 13.97
CA ILE A 134 19.25 2.69 14.39
C ILE A 134 20.28 1.95 13.53
N ASN A 135 21.06 2.72 12.75
CA ASN A 135 22.07 2.20 11.82
C ASN A 135 21.53 1.12 10.84
N GLY A 136 20.26 1.24 10.43
CA GLY A 136 19.63 0.28 9.50
C GLY A 136 19.19 -1.03 10.15
N SER A 137 19.09 -1.08 11.48
CA SER A 137 18.56 -2.25 12.20
C SER A 137 17.10 -2.52 11.84
N LEU A 138 16.68 -3.79 11.92
CA LEU A 138 15.29 -4.16 11.72
C LEU A 138 14.43 -3.69 12.89
N THR A 139 13.34 -2.99 12.60
CA THR A 139 12.36 -2.45 13.56
C THR A 139 11.02 -3.16 13.49
N LEU A 140 10.68 -3.77 12.34
CA LEU A 140 9.38 -4.38 12.09
C LEU A 140 9.51 -5.79 11.53
N ILE A 141 9.07 -6.80 12.28
CA ILE A 141 9.30 -8.22 11.98
C ILE A 141 7.96 -8.94 11.76
N PRO A 142 7.67 -9.47 10.56
CA PRO A 142 6.51 -10.33 10.34
C PRO A 142 6.59 -11.62 11.19
N ILE A 143 5.52 -11.95 11.92
CA ILE A 143 5.50 -13.11 12.83
C ILE A 143 4.63 -14.28 12.35
N LYS A 144 3.61 -14.04 11.51
CA LYS A 144 2.78 -15.10 10.92
C LYS A 144 3.33 -15.66 9.62
N ASN A 145 4.06 -14.83 8.87
CA ASN A 145 4.75 -15.23 7.64
C ASN A 145 6.15 -14.63 7.66
N ILE A 146 7.10 -15.31 8.27
CA ILE A 146 8.43 -14.79 8.58
C ILE A 146 9.26 -14.40 7.34
N ASN A 147 8.94 -14.96 6.17
CA ASN A 147 9.68 -14.72 4.92
C ASN A 147 8.97 -13.73 4.00
N VAL A 148 7.87 -13.10 4.45
CA VAL A 148 7.16 -12.11 3.65
C VAL A 148 7.97 -10.82 3.57
N ILE A 149 8.07 -10.27 2.37
CA ILE A 149 8.70 -8.97 2.14
C ILE A 149 7.63 -7.89 2.38
N ILE A 150 7.98 -6.89 3.17
CA ILE A 150 7.14 -5.73 3.48
C ILE A 150 7.77 -4.43 3.00
N GLY A 151 6.97 -3.38 2.87
CA GLY A 151 7.48 -2.04 2.52
C GLY A 151 7.66 -1.80 1.02
N GLN A 152 7.01 -2.60 0.18
CA GLN A 152 7.03 -2.38 -1.27
C GLN A 152 6.50 -0.98 -1.64
N ARG A 153 7.08 -0.37 -2.68
CA ARG A 153 6.65 0.93 -3.24
C ARG A 153 6.52 0.85 -4.76
N ASN A 154 6.02 -0.27 -5.26
CA ASN A 154 5.83 -0.52 -6.69
C ASN A 154 4.42 -0.10 -7.14
N ASN A 155 3.40 -0.57 -6.43
CA ASN A 155 1.97 -0.43 -6.78
C ASN A 155 1.05 -0.59 -5.58
N LEU A 156 -0.23 -0.23 -5.75
CA LEU A 156 -1.26 -0.67 -4.82
C LEU A 156 -1.37 -2.20 -4.86
N SER A 157 -1.52 -2.80 -3.68
CA SER A 157 -1.92 -4.19 -3.57
C SER A 157 -3.38 -4.37 -3.98
N LEU A 158 -3.84 -5.62 -4.08
CA LEU A 158 -5.26 -5.90 -4.28
C LEU A 158 -6.10 -5.42 -3.08
N ILE A 159 -5.56 -5.51 -1.86
CA ILE A 159 -6.27 -5.11 -0.64
C ILE A 159 -6.36 -3.58 -0.57
N ASP A 160 -5.28 -2.85 -0.88
CA ASP A 160 -5.30 -1.37 -0.99
C ASP A 160 -6.45 -0.91 -1.92
N ILE A 161 -6.65 -1.57 -3.07
CA ILE A 161 -7.72 -1.26 -4.03
C ILE A 161 -9.10 -1.52 -3.42
N ILE A 162 -9.29 -2.68 -2.78
CA ILE A 162 -10.56 -3.07 -2.15
C ILE A 162 -10.91 -2.10 -1.01
N GLU A 163 -9.93 -1.70 -0.21
CA GLU A 163 -10.08 -0.74 0.88
C GLU A 163 -10.51 0.62 0.35
N ILE A 164 -9.88 1.14 -0.71
CA ILE A 164 -10.33 2.38 -1.38
C ILE A 164 -11.78 2.23 -1.86
N GLN A 165 -12.11 1.14 -2.54
CA GLN A 165 -13.45 0.92 -3.08
C GLN A 165 -14.51 0.80 -1.99
N ARG A 166 -14.20 0.19 -0.85
CA ARG A 166 -15.12 0.09 0.29
C ARG A 166 -15.25 1.42 1.03
N TYR A 167 -14.15 2.11 1.27
CA TYR A 167 -14.13 3.38 2.00
C TYR A 167 -14.90 4.48 1.26
N TYR A 168 -14.82 4.50 -0.08
CA TYR A 168 -15.58 5.41 -0.93
C TYR A 168 -16.89 4.82 -1.45
N GLU A 169 -17.35 3.71 -0.87
CA GLU A 169 -18.66 3.09 -1.14
C GLU A 169 -18.92 2.73 -2.62
N CYS A 170 -17.85 2.50 -3.38
CA CYS A 170 -17.90 2.04 -4.76
C CYS A 170 -18.30 0.56 -4.87
N ILE A 171 -18.10 -0.20 -3.79
CA ILE A 171 -18.57 -1.58 -3.62
C ILE A 171 -19.16 -1.77 -2.21
N PRO A 172 -20.16 -2.66 -2.02
CA PRO A 172 -20.69 -2.96 -0.70
C PRO A 172 -19.68 -3.69 0.20
N PHE A 173 -19.79 -3.44 1.51
CA PHE A 173 -19.11 -4.23 2.54
C PHE A 173 -19.54 -5.71 2.43
N GLY A 174 -18.57 -6.63 2.47
CA GLY A 174 -18.86 -8.07 2.45
C GLY A 174 -18.85 -8.74 1.08
N LEU A 175 -18.57 -8.04 -0.03
CA LEU A 175 -18.11 -8.72 -1.24
C LEU A 175 -16.76 -9.38 -0.93
N LYS A 176 -16.82 -10.69 -0.67
CA LYS A 176 -15.67 -11.58 -0.85
C LYS A 176 -15.36 -11.52 -2.33
N THR A 177 -14.22 -10.96 -2.69
CA THR A 177 -13.72 -11.09 -4.06
C THR A 177 -13.60 -12.58 -4.34
N THR A 178 -14.52 -13.09 -5.16
CA THR A 178 -14.36 -14.39 -5.82
C THR A 178 -13.36 -14.22 -6.95
N THR A 179 -12.17 -13.72 -6.65
CA THR A 179 -11.02 -14.16 -7.43
C THR A 179 -10.73 -15.55 -6.91
N PRO A 180 -10.85 -16.62 -7.73
CA PRO A 180 -10.33 -17.89 -7.30
C PRO A 180 -8.84 -17.63 -7.06
N PHE A 181 -8.40 -17.76 -5.81
CA PHE A 181 -7.02 -18.09 -5.55
C PHE A 181 -6.84 -19.47 -6.18
N ASN A 182 -6.56 -19.46 -7.48
CA ASN A 182 -6.37 -20.66 -8.26
C ASN A 182 -5.00 -21.19 -7.83
N SER A 183 -5.02 -22.02 -6.79
CA SER A 183 -3.92 -22.92 -6.40
C SER A 183 -3.55 -23.91 -7.52
N SER A 184 -4.16 -23.78 -8.70
CA SER A 184 -3.85 -24.50 -9.93
C SER A 184 -2.77 -23.83 -10.79
N ALA A 185 -2.34 -22.60 -10.49
CA ALA A 185 -1.22 -21.97 -11.21
C ALA A 185 0.09 -22.76 -11.04
N THR A 186 0.31 -23.42 -9.90
CA THR A 186 1.47 -24.31 -9.68
C THR A 186 1.39 -25.61 -10.47
N ARG A 187 0.18 -26.11 -10.79
CA ARG A 187 0.03 -27.31 -11.64
C ARG A 187 0.31 -27.00 -13.11
N TYR A 188 -0.09 -25.82 -13.61
CA TYR A 188 0.12 -25.46 -15.01
C TYR A 188 1.61 -25.34 -15.36
N TYR A 189 2.43 -24.77 -14.48
CA TYR A 189 3.89 -24.72 -14.70
C TYR A 189 4.55 -26.10 -14.60
N GLN A 190 4.02 -27.02 -13.80
CA GLN A 190 4.55 -28.38 -13.72
C GLN A 190 4.29 -29.19 -15.01
N TYR A 191 3.11 -29.03 -15.63
CA TYR A 191 2.82 -29.65 -16.92
C TYR A 191 3.59 -29.00 -18.08
N LEU A 192 3.80 -27.69 -18.06
CA LEU A 192 4.59 -26.99 -19.08
C LEU A 192 6.06 -27.44 -19.07
N PHE A 193 6.64 -27.65 -17.88
CA PHE A 193 8.01 -28.16 -17.73
C PHE A 193 8.16 -29.61 -18.18
N ILE A 194 7.18 -30.49 -17.89
CA ILE A 194 7.21 -31.90 -18.34
C ILE A 194 7.08 -31.98 -19.87
N TRP A 195 6.25 -31.14 -20.49
CA TRP A 195 6.12 -31.08 -21.95
C TRP A 195 7.38 -30.56 -22.65
N LEU A 196 8.03 -29.52 -22.11
CA LEU A 196 9.30 -29.02 -22.67
C LEU A 196 10.44 -30.04 -22.53
N LEU A 197 10.47 -30.84 -21.46
CA LEU A 197 11.48 -31.91 -21.29
C LEU A 197 11.28 -33.05 -22.29
N LEU A 198 10.02 -33.44 -22.56
CA LEU A 198 9.70 -34.48 -23.54
C LEU A 198 10.02 -34.04 -24.98
N ILE A 199 9.79 -32.77 -25.31
CA ILE A 199 10.18 -32.21 -26.62
C ILE A 199 11.71 -32.19 -26.75
N TYR A 200 12.44 -31.79 -25.71
CA TYR A 200 13.91 -31.76 -25.74
C TYR A 200 14.54 -33.16 -25.89
N LEU A 201 13.94 -34.19 -25.29
CA LEU A 201 14.38 -35.59 -25.45
C LEU A 201 14.02 -36.19 -26.81
N SER A 202 12.96 -35.74 -27.46
CA SER A 202 12.56 -36.21 -28.81
C SER A 202 13.34 -35.59 -29.97
N ILE A 203 14.08 -34.51 -29.74
CA ILE A 203 14.89 -33.82 -30.76
C ILE A 203 16.37 -34.27 -30.71
N ASN A 204 16.80 -34.94 -29.64
CA ASN A 204 18.21 -35.36 -29.43
C ASN A 204 18.39 -36.89 -29.41
N LEU A 205 17.51 -37.65 -30.07
CA LEU A 205 17.65 -39.08 -30.37
C LEU A 205 17.52 -39.32 -31.88
#